data_AF-A0A7G8F8C6-F1
#
_entry.id   AF-A0A7G8F8C6-F1
#
_cell.length_a   1.000
_cell.length_b   1.000
_cell.length_c   1.000
_cell.angle_alpha   90.00
_cell.angle_beta   90.00
_cell.angle_gamma   90.00
#
_symmetry.space_group_name_H-M   'P 1'
#
loop_
_entity.id
_entity.type
_entity.pdbx_description
1 polymer ?
#
loop_
_entity_poly.entity_id
_entity_poly.type
_entity_poly.pdbx_seq_one_letter_code
_entity_poly.pdbx_strand_id
1 'polypeptide(L)'
;MADGPDGRGRVVAAATDGACSGNPGPGGWGALIRFEDGSVEEFGGADPATTNNRMELQAALATLQRLAELPLHPDLTLRTDSKYLIDGLGSWMPGWKRKGWRTAAGKPVLNQDLWQALDQARLAEVPLSYVKGHSGDPDNDRVDQIAVAYSKGRKQTPPASAAQRSASQPELVVDAAPVSLQKLLTRMELADRLASGGYALSAVELAQLVEQPLNRLAERQGSWRWRDWLVEPVETDRWRLRRDPSGSKQT
;
A
#
# COMPACT_ATOMS: atom_id res chain seq x y z
N MET A 1 1.90 31.12 -21.51
CA MET A 1 1.95 29.65 -21.58
C MET A 1 2.96 29.23 -20.53
N ALA A 2 2.56 28.39 -19.59
CA ALA A 2 3.38 28.06 -18.42
C ALA A 2 4.42 26.99 -18.81
N ASP A 3 5.50 27.41 -19.48
CA ASP A 3 6.67 26.56 -19.63
C ASP A 3 7.32 26.39 -18.25
N GLY A 4 7.31 25.16 -17.75
CA GLY A 4 8.11 24.78 -16.59
C GLY A 4 9.60 24.98 -16.87
N PRO A 5 10.45 25.04 -15.83
CA PRO A 5 11.87 25.38 -15.95
C PRO A 5 12.68 24.49 -16.92
N ASP A 6 12.17 23.30 -17.25
CA ASP A 6 12.84 22.32 -18.09
C ASP A 6 12.16 22.11 -19.46
N GLY A 7 11.17 22.93 -19.83
CA GLY A 7 10.43 22.79 -21.10
C GLY A 7 9.49 21.57 -21.18
N ARG A 8 9.39 20.77 -20.11
CA ARG A 8 8.54 19.57 -20.03
C ARG A 8 7.03 19.86 -19.95
N GLY A 9 6.65 21.12 -19.71
CA GLY A 9 5.27 21.52 -19.46
C GLY A 9 4.77 21.13 -18.06
N ARG A 10 3.45 21.05 -17.88
CA ARG A 10 2.80 20.71 -16.60
C ARG A 10 2.78 19.21 -16.33
N VAL A 11 2.70 18.85 -15.06
CA VAL A 11 2.47 17.47 -14.61
C VAL A 11 1.01 17.09 -14.85
N VAL A 12 0.78 15.99 -15.59
CA VAL A 12 -0.56 15.51 -15.97
C VAL A 12 -0.99 14.25 -15.22
N ALA A 13 -0.06 13.45 -14.72
CA ALA A 13 -0.37 12.27 -13.92
C ALA A 13 0.77 11.95 -12.94
N ALA A 14 0.43 11.36 -11.80
CA ALA A 14 1.39 10.78 -10.87
C ALA A 14 0.90 9.41 -10.37
N ALA A 15 1.81 8.51 -10.04
CA ALA A 15 1.51 7.21 -9.47
C ALA A 15 2.54 6.83 -8.40
N THR A 16 2.12 6.06 -7.39
CA THR A 16 2.98 5.61 -6.28
C THR A 16 2.62 4.22 -5.79
N ASP A 17 3.65 3.44 -5.43
CA ASP A 17 3.49 2.11 -4.83
C ASP A 17 4.63 1.81 -3.83
N GLY A 18 4.40 0.85 -2.93
CA GLY A 18 5.33 0.37 -1.93
C GLY A 18 5.34 -1.16 -1.86
N ALA A 19 6.53 -1.74 -1.76
CA ALA A 19 6.75 -3.18 -1.68
C ALA A 19 7.65 -3.52 -0.50
N CYS A 20 7.37 -4.64 0.17
CA CYS A 20 8.18 -5.11 1.29
C CYS A 20 8.31 -6.65 1.24
N SER A 21 9.55 -7.15 1.31
CA SER A 21 9.84 -8.59 1.39
C SER A 21 9.88 -9.01 2.86
N GLY A 22 8.81 -9.65 3.33
CA GLY A 22 8.55 -9.81 4.76
C GLY A 22 7.95 -8.53 5.36
N ASN A 23 7.11 -8.66 6.38
CA ASN A 23 6.42 -7.52 6.99
C ASN A 23 6.45 -7.67 8.52
N PRO A 24 7.44 -7.07 9.21
CA PRO A 24 8.50 -6.19 8.68
C PRO A 24 9.61 -6.92 7.91
N GLY A 25 10.36 -6.19 7.06
CA GLY A 25 11.49 -6.70 6.27
C GLY A 25 12.08 -5.65 5.32
N PRO A 26 13.01 -6.02 4.42
CA PRO A 26 13.52 -5.11 3.40
C PRO A 26 12.40 -4.62 2.48
N GLY A 27 12.26 -3.31 2.35
CA GLY A 27 11.23 -2.67 1.54
C GLY A 27 11.79 -1.61 0.60
N GLY A 28 10.98 -1.28 -0.39
CA GLY A 28 11.24 -0.26 -1.36
C GLY A 28 9.94 0.42 -1.76
N TRP A 29 10.07 1.64 -2.25
CA TRP A 29 8.95 2.42 -2.76
C TRP A 29 9.29 2.98 -4.13
N GLY A 30 8.26 3.22 -4.92
CA GLY A 30 8.36 3.69 -6.29
C GLY A 30 7.36 4.80 -6.56
N ALA A 31 7.79 5.76 -7.37
CA ALA A 31 6.98 6.88 -7.80
C ALA A 31 7.27 7.20 -9.27
N LEU A 32 6.24 7.70 -9.95
CA LEU A 32 6.29 8.13 -11.34
C LEU A 32 5.50 9.42 -11.50
N ILE A 33 6.05 10.38 -12.25
CA ILE A 33 5.41 11.64 -12.63
C ILE A 33 5.47 11.78 -14.16
N ARG A 34 4.33 12.07 -14.79
CA ARG A 34 4.20 12.25 -16.25
C ARG A 34 3.91 13.71 -16.59
N PHE A 35 4.59 14.22 -17.62
CA PHE A 35 4.48 15.60 -18.08
C PHE A 35 3.70 15.72 -19.40
N GLU A 36 3.24 16.93 -19.73
CA GLU A 36 2.49 17.25 -20.96
C GLU A 36 3.25 16.88 -22.25
N ASP A 37 4.59 16.98 -22.24
CA ASP A 37 5.44 16.60 -23.38
C ASP A 37 5.59 15.07 -23.55
N GLY A 38 5.02 14.27 -22.64
CA GLY A 38 5.09 12.82 -22.62
C GLY A 38 6.31 12.25 -21.88
N SER A 39 7.23 13.10 -21.40
CA SER A 39 8.34 12.68 -20.56
C SER A 39 7.87 12.14 -19.21
N VAL A 40 8.70 11.29 -18.61
CA VAL A 40 8.41 10.60 -17.36
C VAL A 40 9.59 10.74 -16.41
N GLU A 41 9.32 11.17 -15.19
CA GLU A 41 10.28 11.16 -14.09
C GLU A 41 9.95 9.99 -13.16
N GLU A 42 10.92 9.12 -12.94
CA GLU A 42 10.81 7.91 -12.12
C GLU A 42 11.80 7.99 -10.96
N PHE A 43 11.34 7.71 -9.74
CA PHE A 43 12.17 7.77 -8.55
C PHE A 43 11.65 6.82 -7.47
N GLY A 44 12.50 6.56 -6.49
CA GLY A 44 12.20 5.60 -5.44
C GLY A 44 13.26 5.57 -4.36
N GLY A 45 13.05 4.70 -3.37
CA GLY A 45 13.98 4.52 -2.27
C GLY A 45 13.76 3.18 -1.59
N ALA A 46 14.68 2.82 -0.69
CA ALA A 46 14.66 1.55 0.02
C ALA A 46 14.90 1.75 1.52
N ASP A 47 14.37 0.84 2.32
CA ASP A 47 14.62 0.73 3.75
C ASP A 47 14.81 -0.76 4.09
N PRO A 48 15.96 -1.17 4.65
CA PRO A 48 16.23 -2.57 4.95
C PRO A 48 15.33 -3.17 6.05
N ALA A 49 14.64 -2.35 6.85
CA ALA A 49 13.82 -2.81 7.96
C ALA A 49 12.53 -1.98 8.11
N THR A 50 11.57 -2.24 7.23
CA THR A 50 10.33 -1.46 7.13
C THR A 50 9.09 -2.35 6.99
N THR A 51 7.95 -1.76 6.66
CA THR A 51 6.68 -2.44 6.38
C THR A 51 6.12 -1.97 5.05
N ASN A 52 5.20 -2.74 4.44
CA ASN A 52 4.55 -2.32 3.19
C ASN A 52 3.88 -0.94 3.33
N ASN A 53 3.09 -0.77 4.39
CA ASN A 53 2.38 0.49 4.65
C ASN A 53 3.34 1.67 4.76
N ARG A 54 4.49 1.52 5.44
CA ARG A 54 5.47 2.61 5.52
C ARG A 54 6.05 2.94 4.15
N MET A 55 6.30 1.96 3.29
CA MET A 55 6.77 2.19 1.93
C MET A 55 5.72 2.90 1.06
N GLU A 56 4.45 2.49 1.15
CA GLU A 56 3.35 3.19 0.46
C GLU A 56 3.23 4.66 0.91
N LEU A 57 3.30 4.92 2.22
CA LEU A 57 3.27 6.29 2.76
C LEU A 57 4.50 7.11 2.32
N GLN A 58 5.68 6.50 2.32
CA GLN A 58 6.93 7.15 1.88
C GLN A 58 6.88 7.52 0.40
N ALA A 59 6.32 6.64 -0.45
CA ALA A 59 6.11 6.89 -1.87
C ALA A 59 5.24 8.13 -2.11
N ALA A 60 4.11 8.19 -1.42
CA ALA A 60 3.19 9.31 -1.49
C ALA A 60 3.81 10.61 -0.98
N LEU A 61 4.56 10.55 0.13
CA LEU A 61 5.22 11.71 0.71
C LEU A 61 6.24 12.31 -0.24
N ALA A 62 7.16 11.48 -0.76
CA ALA A 62 8.18 11.92 -1.68
C ALA A 62 7.57 12.50 -2.97
N THR A 63 6.48 11.90 -3.45
CA THR A 63 5.78 12.38 -4.65
C THR A 63 5.11 13.72 -4.41
N LEU A 64 4.39 13.91 -3.30
CA LEU A 64 3.77 15.19 -2.98
C LEU A 64 4.80 16.31 -2.79
N GLN A 65 5.93 16.02 -2.13
CA GLN A 65 7.03 16.96 -2.01
C GLN A 65 7.59 17.34 -3.38
N ARG A 66 7.76 16.37 -4.30
CA ARG A 66 8.22 16.65 -5.65
C ARG A 66 7.22 17.45 -6.48
N LEU A 67 5.93 17.13 -6.36
CA LEU A 67 4.86 17.86 -7.06
C LEU A 67 4.78 19.33 -6.60
N ALA A 68 5.10 19.63 -5.34
CA ALA A 68 5.08 21.01 -4.83
C ALA A 68 6.10 21.95 -5.55
N GLU A 69 7.09 21.38 -6.23
CA GLU A 69 8.13 22.11 -6.97
C GLU A 69 7.82 22.23 -8.47
N LEU A 70 6.72 21.63 -8.94
CA LEU A 70 6.42 21.46 -10.36
C LEU A 70 5.13 22.19 -10.76
N PRO A 71 5.01 22.66 -12.01
CA PRO A 71 3.76 23.23 -12.50
C PRO A 71 2.73 22.10 -12.70
N LEU A 72 1.56 22.22 -12.08
CA LEU A 72 0.55 21.15 -12.05
C LEU A 72 -0.58 21.40 -13.05
N HIS A 73 -1.01 20.35 -13.75
CA HIS A 73 -2.22 20.41 -14.56
C HIS A 73 -3.46 20.39 -13.64
N PRO A 74 -4.54 21.15 -13.93
CA PRO A 74 -5.75 21.17 -13.09
C PRO A 74 -6.41 19.80 -12.89
N ASP A 75 -6.28 18.91 -13.88
CA ASP A 75 -6.86 17.55 -13.84
C ASP A 75 -5.88 16.49 -13.29
N LEU A 76 -4.74 16.90 -12.71
CA LEU A 76 -3.76 15.99 -12.13
C LEU A 76 -4.38 15.15 -11.00
N THR A 77 -4.14 13.85 -11.03
CA THR A 77 -4.45 12.94 -9.92
C THR A 77 -3.22 12.15 -9.50
N LEU A 78 -3.10 11.90 -8.20
CA LEU A 78 -2.13 10.96 -7.64
C LEU A 78 -2.77 9.58 -7.50
N ARG A 79 -2.33 8.61 -8.30
CA ARG A 79 -2.82 7.23 -8.28
C ARG A 79 -2.04 6.35 -7.33
N THR A 80 -2.76 5.49 -6.62
CA THR A 80 -2.19 4.43 -5.78
C THR A 80 -3.19 3.30 -5.62
N ASP A 81 -2.72 2.08 -5.37
CA ASP A 81 -3.57 0.97 -4.94
C ASP A 81 -3.56 0.75 -3.41
N SER A 82 -2.86 1.61 -2.67
CA SER A 82 -2.85 1.61 -1.21
C SER A 82 -4.19 2.12 -0.65
N LYS A 83 -5.05 1.19 -0.24
CA LYS A 83 -6.24 1.55 0.56
C LYS A 83 -5.84 2.21 1.89
N TYR A 84 -4.70 1.83 2.46
CA TYR A 84 -4.21 2.42 3.71
C TYR A 84 -3.95 3.93 3.55
N LEU A 85 -3.34 4.33 2.42
CA LEU A 85 -3.13 5.74 2.09
C LEU A 85 -4.47 6.46 1.80
N ILE A 86 -5.33 5.87 0.97
CA ILE A 86 -6.62 6.45 0.57
C ILE A 86 -7.52 6.71 1.79
N ASP A 87 -7.74 5.68 2.61
CA ASP A 87 -8.59 5.78 3.79
C ASP A 87 -7.95 6.65 4.87
N GLY A 88 -6.62 6.61 4.99
CA GLY A 88 -5.88 7.42 5.96
C GLY A 88 -5.96 8.92 5.67
N LEU A 89 -5.67 9.35 4.44
CA LEU A 89 -5.78 10.77 4.06
C LEU A 89 -7.23 11.25 4.00
N GLY A 90 -8.15 10.41 3.51
CA GLY A 90 -9.55 10.79 3.32
C GLY A 90 -10.36 10.77 4.61
N SER A 91 -10.36 9.62 5.30
CA SER A 91 -11.33 9.33 6.37
C SER A 91 -10.74 9.46 7.77
N TRP A 92 -9.50 9.00 7.99
CA TRP A 92 -8.97 8.83 9.34
C TRP A 92 -8.21 10.05 9.87
N MET A 93 -7.39 10.68 9.03
CA MET A 93 -6.52 11.79 9.40
C MET A 93 -7.27 12.98 10.04
N PRO A 94 -8.45 13.42 9.56
CA PRO A 94 -9.21 14.46 10.24
C PRO A 94 -9.60 14.11 11.69
N GLY A 95 -9.85 12.82 11.95
CA GLY A 95 -10.14 12.30 13.29
C GLY A 95 -8.89 12.25 14.17
N TRP A 96 -7.76 11.79 13.62
CA TRP A 96 -6.48 11.74 14.33
C TRP A 96 -6.00 13.14 14.74
N LYS A 97 -6.07 14.13 13.84
CA LYS A 97 -5.69 15.52 14.13
C LYS A 97 -6.51 16.09 15.29
N ARG A 98 -7.85 15.90 15.29
CA ARG A 98 -8.72 16.31 16.41
C ARG A 98 -8.36 15.66 17.74
N LYS A 99 -7.81 14.45 17.72
CA LYS A 99 -7.41 13.70 18.93
C LYS A 99 -5.92 13.87 19.27
N GLY A 100 -5.24 14.85 18.68
CA GLY A 100 -3.81 15.08 18.93
C GLY A 100 -2.93 13.90 18.51
N TRP A 101 -3.25 13.29 17.36
CA TRP A 101 -2.58 12.11 16.79
C TRP A 101 -2.62 10.86 17.67
N ARG A 102 -3.75 10.67 18.38
CA ARG A 102 -4.02 9.48 19.19
C ARG A 102 -5.22 8.69 18.67
N THR A 103 -5.15 7.39 18.84
CA THR A 103 -6.25 6.45 18.61
C THR A 103 -7.33 6.61 19.67
N ALA A 104 -8.50 5.98 19.47
CA ALA A 104 -9.57 5.96 20.47
C ALA A 104 -9.12 5.34 21.82
N ALA A 105 -8.13 4.45 21.80
CA ALA A 105 -7.52 3.86 22.98
C ALA A 105 -6.43 4.73 23.63
N GLY A 106 -6.25 5.98 23.19
CA GLY A 106 -5.27 6.92 23.74
C GLY A 106 -3.80 6.66 23.34
N LYS A 107 -3.52 5.58 22.60
CA LYS A 107 -2.19 5.27 22.06
C LYS A 107 -1.88 6.15 20.84
N PRO A 108 -0.59 6.46 20.58
CA PRO A 108 -0.18 7.11 19.33
C PRO A 108 -0.70 6.38 18.09
N VAL A 109 -0.98 7.14 17.03
CA VAL A 109 -1.36 6.56 15.73
C VAL A 109 -0.18 5.78 15.15
N LEU A 110 -0.44 4.62 14.55
CA LEU A 110 0.60 3.84 13.87
C LEU A 110 1.12 4.63 12.66
N ASN A 111 2.44 4.67 12.49
CA ASN A 111 3.13 5.48 11.46
C ASN A 111 2.83 6.99 11.56
N GLN A 112 2.55 7.49 12.77
CA GLN A 112 2.23 8.90 13.01
C GLN A 112 3.27 9.85 12.42
N ASP A 113 4.56 9.48 12.45
CA ASP A 113 5.66 10.23 11.86
C ASP A 113 5.44 10.51 10.36
N LEU A 114 5.11 9.48 9.58
CA LEU A 114 4.84 9.62 8.15
C LEU A 114 3.49 10.32 7.88
N TRP A 115 2.48 10.06 8.70
CA TRP A 115 1.19 10.74 8.55
C TRP A 115 1.27 12.24 8.80
N GLN A 116 2.05 12.67 9.79
CA GLN A 116 2.28 14.09 10.06
C GLN A 116 3.06 14.75 8.93
N ALA A 117 4.07 14.07 8.37
CA ALA A 117 4.80 14.57 7.21
C ALA A 117 3.89 14.66 5.96
N LEU A 118 3.02 13.67 5.73
CA LEU A 118 2.04 13.68 4.64
C LEU A 118 1.01 14.80 4.79
N ASP A 119 0.53 15.06 6.01
CA ASP A 119 -0.39 16.17 6.30
C ASP A 119 0.25 17.52 5.96
N GLN A 120 1.54 17.69 6.26
CA GLN A 120 2.30 18.90 5.93
C GLN A 120 2.58 19.04 4.43
N ALA A 121 2.85 17.93 3.74
CA ALA A 121 3.12 17.91 2.30
C ALA A 121 1.85 17.88 1.43
N ARG A 122 0.65 17.87 2.02
CA ARG A 122 -0.59 17.70 1.28
C ARG A 122 -0.87 18.89 0.36
N LEU A 123 -0.97 18.61 -0.94
CA LEU A 123 -1.44 19.57 -1.94
C LEU A 123 -2.96 19.41 -2.10
N ALA A 124 -3.71 20.49 -1.83
CA ALA A 124 -5.18 20.46 -1.84
C ALA A 124 -5.74 20.24 -3.25
N GLU A 125 -5.05 20.74 -4.25
CA GLU A 125 -5.35 20.65 -5.67
C GLU A 125 -5.02 19.29 -6.29
N VAL A 126 -4.32 18.39 -5.58
CA VAL A 126 -3.96 17.05 -6.09
C VAL A 126 -4.80 15.97 -5.41
N PRO A 127 -5.97 15.61 -5.95
CA PRO A 127 -6.78 14.51 -5.42
C PRO A 127 -6.07 13.16 -5.56
N LEU A 128 -6.39 12.24 -4.65
CA LEU A 128 -5.96 10.84 -4.76
C LEU A 128 -6.99 10.04 -5.53
N SER A 129 -6.52 9.08 -6.32
CA SER A 129 -7.36 8.10 -7.00
C SER A 129 -6.92 6.69 -6.65
N TYR A 130 -7.86 5.87 -6.19
CA TYR A 130 -7.61 4.45 -5.97
C TYR A 130 -7.63 3.72 -7.31
N VAL A 131 -6.55 2.99 -7.60
CA VAL A 131 -6.50 2.01 -8.69
C VAL A 131 -6.44 0.61 -8.12
N LYS A 132 -7.02 -0.36 -8.84
CA LYS A 132 -6.88 -1.75 -8.44
C LYS A 132 -5.47 -2.23 -8.79
N GLY A 133 -4.75 -2.75 -7.80
CA GLY A 133 -3.45 -3.36 -8.04
C GLY A 133 -3.48 -4.50 -9.06
N HIS A 134 -2.48 -4.56 -9.94
CA HIS A 134 -2.37 -5.54 -11.04
C HIS A 134 -3.61 -5.58 -11.96
N SER A 135 -4.25 -4.43 -12.17
CA SER A 135 -5.38 -4.29 -13.08
C SER A 135 -4.97 -4.04 -14.53
N GLY A 136 -3.66 -3.94 -14.81
CA GLY A 136 -3.13 -3.52 -16.10
C GLY A 136 -3.04 -2.01 -16.28
N ASP A 137 -3.12 -1.21 -15.21
CA ASP A 137 -2.75 0.21 -15.25
C ASP A 137 -1.23 0.32 -15.43
N PRO A 138 -0.74 0.85 -16.58
CA PRO A 138 0.68 0.82 -16.89
C PRO A 138 1.56 1.60 -15.90
N ASP A 139 1.04 2.69 -15.34
CA ASP A 139 1.80 3.54 -14.43
C ASP A 139 1.85 2.90 -13.04
N ASN A 140 0.75 2.29 -12.58
CA ASN A 140 0.74 1.49 -11.34
C ASN A 140 1.66 0.28 -11.43
N ASP A 141 1.57 -0.48 -12.52
CA ASP A 141 2.43 -1.65 -12.73
C ASP A 141 3.90 -1.23 -12.85
N ARG A 142 4.17 -0.03 -13.39
CA ARG A 142 5.53 0.52 -13.41
C ARG A 142 6.03 0.83 -12.01
N VAL A 143 5.28 1.58 -11.19
CA VAL A 143 5.73 1.93 -9.83
C VAL A 143 5.88 0.73 -8.89
N ASP A 144 5.09 -0.32 -9.07
CA ASP A 144 5.28 -1.63 -8.41
C ASP A 144 6.67 -2.21 -8.75
N GLN A 145 7.05 -2.22 -10.04
CA GLN A 145 8.38 -2.68 -10.45
C GLN A 145 9.51 -1.83 -9.85
N ILE A 146 9.31 -0.51 -9.74
CA ILE A 146 10.26 0.39 -9.09
C ILE A 146 10.42 -0.01 -7.62
N ALA A 147 9.31 -0.14 -6.88
CA ALA A 147 9.29 -0.52 -5.47
C ALA A 147 9.94 -1.89 -5.23
N VAL A 148 9.63 -2.88 -6.06
CA VAL A 148 10.22 -4.23 -6.01
C VAL A 148 11.72 -4.20 -6.33
N ALA A 149 12.17 -3.36 -7.26
CA ALA A 149 13.59 -3.21 -7.55
C ALA A 149 14.36 -2.64 -6.34
N TYR A 150 13.83 -1.57 -5.74
CA TYR A 150 14.43 -0.97 -4.55
C TYR A 150 14.44 -1.91 -3.34
N SER A 151 13.36 -2.67 -3.09
CA SER A 151 13.31 -3.64 -1.98
C SER A 151 14.36 -4.76 -2.11
N LYS A 152 14.80 -5.05 -3.33
CA LYS A 152 15.85 -6.03 -3.64
C LYS A 152 17.26 -5.40 -3.73
N GLY A 153 17.42 -4.13 -3.38
CA GLY A 153 18.70 -3.42 -3.42
C GLY A 153 19.17 -3.04 -4.82
N ARG A 154 18.30 -3.10 -5.84
CA ARG A 154 18.62 -2.67 -7.21
C ARG A 154 18.29 -1.19 -7.35
N LYS A 155 19.28 -0.34 -7.58
CA LYS A 155 19.04 1.07 -7.98
C LYS A 155 18.58 1.11 -9.43
N GLN A 156 17.58 1.94 -9.73
CA GLN A 156 17.20 2.15 -11.13
C GLN A 156 18.29 2.91 -11.88
N THR A 157 18.55 2.46 -13.10
CA THR A 157 19.20 3.27 -14.14
C THR A 157 18.07 3.89 -14.96
N PRO A 158 18.02 5.22 -15.16
CA PRO A 158 16.97 5.84 -15.96
C PRO A 158 16.98 5.26 -17.38
N PRO A 159 15.82 5.05 -18.03
CA PRO A 159 15.81 4.52 -19.38
C PRO A 159 16.43 5.55 -20.34
N ALA A 160 17.50 5.13 -21.02
CA ALA A 160 17.98 5.83 -22.20
C ALA A 160 16.94 5.70 -23.32
N SER A 161 16.74 6.81 -24.04
CA SER A 161 15.92 6.91 -25.26
C SER A 161 16.17 5.75 -26.23
N ALA A 162 15.10 5.27 -26.85
CA ALA A 162 15.03 4.04 -27.64
C ALA A 162 15.99 4.00 -28.85
N ALA A 163 16.81 2.94 -28.95
CA ALA A 163 17.27 2.40 -30.23
C ALA A 163 17.82 0.96 -30.12
N GLN A 164 17.22 0.07 -30.94
CA GLN A 164 17.80 -1.10 -31.62
C GLN A 164 17.87 -2.49 -30.93
N ARG A 165 17.54 -3.49 -31.77
CA ARG A 165 17.26 -4.92 -31.51
C ARG A 165 18.47 -5.84 -31.81
N SER A 166 18.32 -7.08 -31.31
CA SER A 166 18.93 -8.37 -31.73
C SER A 166 20.29 -8.75 -31.09
N ALA A 167 20.60 -10.01 -30.71
CA ALA A 167 19.88 -11.28 -30.50
C ALA A 167 20.81 -12.31 -29.80
N SER A 168 20.22 -13.28 -29.05
CA SER A 168 20.65 -14.69 -28.79
C SER A 168 21.88 -14.98 -27.89
N GLN A 169 21.96 -15.94 -26.93
CA GLN A 169 21.25 -17.18 -26.44
C GLN A 169 21.86 -17.57 -25.03
N PRO A 170 21.66 -18.75 -24.39
CA PRO A 170 20.44 -19.42 -23.89
C PRO A 170 20.45 -19.79 -22.37
N GLU A 171 19.23 -20.01 -21.84
CA GLU A 171 18.70 -20.84 -20.71
C GLU A 171 19.46 -21.14 -19.39
N LEU A 172 18.78 -20.82 -18.29
CA LEU A 172 18.57 -21.75 -17.15
C LEU A 172 17.09 -21.69 -16.73
N VAL A 173 16.38 -22.80 -16.90
CA VAL A 173 14.96 -22.96 -16.59
C VAL A 173 14.82 -23.38 -15.12
N VAL A 174 14.16 -22.55 -14.31
CA VAL A 174 13.55 -22.95 -13.03
C VAL A 174 12.08 -22.54 -13.07
N ASP A 175 11.22 -23.54 -12.99
CA ASP A 175 9.77 -23.42 -13.09
C ASP A 175 9.23 -22.50 -11.98
N ALA A 176 8.80 -21.30 -12.37
CA ALA A 176 8.25 -20.30 -11.48
C ALA A 176 6.72 -20.31 -11.58
N ALA A 177 6.07 -20.54 -10.44
CA ALA A 177 4.63 -20.64 -10.32
C ALA A 177 3.87 -19.40 -10.89
N PRO A 178 2.62 -19.57 -11.37
CA PRO A 178 1.87 -18.52 -12.07
C PRO A 178 1.64 -17.24 -11.26
N VAL A 179 1.48 -16.13 -11.99
CA VAL A 179 1.51 -14.69 -11.61
C VAL A 179 0.41 -14.24 -10.60
N SER A 180 -0.28 -15.14 -9.91
CA SER A 180 -1.35 -14.82 -8.96
C SER A 180 -0.92 -14.68 -7.48
N LEU A 181 0.38 -14.47 -7.20
CA LEU A 181 0.94 -14.58 -5.84
C LEU A 181 1.63 -13.32 -5.27
N GLN A 182 1.43 -12.13 -5.85
CA GLN A 182 2.16 -10.92 -5.40
C GLN A 182 1.32 -9.86 -4.66
N LYS A 183 0.01 -10.09 -4.40
CA LYS A 183 -0.85 -9.13 -3.65
C LYS A 183 -1.53 -9.61 -2.37
N LEU A 184 -1.17 -10.74 -1.81
CA LEU A 184 -1.90 -11.28 -0.66
C LEU A 184 -0.90 -11.93 0.30
N LEU A 185 -0.71 -11.37 1.50
CA LEU A 185 -0.94 -12.28 2.62
C LEU A 185 -2.38 -12.72 2.38
N THR A 186 -2.58 -13.98 2.10
CA THR A 186 -3.94 -14.51 2.08
C THR A 186 -4.54 -14.09 3.42
N ARG A 187 -5.81 -13.71 3.42
CA ARG A 187 -6.55 -13.41 4.65
C ARG A 187 -6.32 -14.45 5.76
N MET A 188 -6.02 -15.68 5.36
CA MET A 188 -5.66 -16.82 6.20
C MET A 188 -4.31 -16.66 6.91
N GLU A 189 -3.28 -16.16 6.23
CA GLU A 189 -1.98 -15.89 6.85
C GLU A 189 -2.05 -14.70 7.81
N LEU A 190 -2.89 -13.70 7.52
CA LEU A 190 -3.19 -12.62 8.47
C LEU A 190 -3.91 -13.16 9.71
N ALA A 191 -4.90 -14.05 9.53
CA ALA A 191 -5.62 -14.71 10.62
C ALA A 191 -4.67 -15.54 11.51
N ASP A 192 -3.72 -16.27 10.91
CA ASP A 192 -2.72 -17.06 11.63
C ASP A 192 -1.79 -16.21 12.49
N ARG A 193 -1.34 -15.05 11.99
CA ARG A 193 -0.51 -14.12 12.76
C ARG A 193 -1.29 -13.45 13.89
N LEU A 194 -2.54 -13.06 13.63
CA LEU A 194 -3.44 -12.52 14.66
C LEU A 194 -3.69 -13.54 15.77
N ALA A 195 -3.89 -14.80 15.39
CA ALA A 195 -4.08 -15.89 16.34
C ALA A 195 -2.81 -16.21 17.15
N SER A 196 -1.66 -16.24 16.50
CA SER A 196 -0.37 -16.54 17.14
C SER A 196 0.08 -15.42 18.09
N GLY A 197 -0.20 -14.16 17.72
CA GLY A 197 0.14 -12.99 18.54
C GLY A 197 -0.91 -12.62 19.59
N GLY A 198 -2.05 -13.32 19.64
CA GLY A 198 -3.12 -13.07 20.62
C GLY A 198 -3.78 -11.71 20.50
N TYR A 199 -3.68 -11.06 19.34
CA TYR A 199 -4.21 -9.72 19.10
C TYR A 199 -5.74 -9.73 19.11
N ALA A 200 -6.32 -8.70 19.72
CA ALA A 200 -7.76 -8.47 19.66
C ALA A 200 -8.10 -7.50 18.51
N LEU A 201 -9.17 -7.81 17.79
CA LEU A 201 -9.75 -7.07 16.69
C LEU A 201 -11.02 -6.37 17.15
N SER A 202 -11.26 -5.16 16.64
CA SER A 202 -12.57 -4.52 16.70
C SER A 202 -13.56 -5.24 15.78
N ALA A 203 -14.85 -4.99 15.96
CA ALA A 203 -15.90 -5.54 15.10
C ALA A 203 -15.70 -5.18 13.60
N VAL A 204 -15.15 -3.99 13.31
CA VAL A 204 -14.86 -3.55 11.92
C VAL A 204 -13.67 -4.31 11.34
N GLU A 205 -12.58 -4.45 12.09
CA GLU A 205 -11.40 -5.21 11.66
C GLU A 205 -11.75 -6.69 11.48
N LEU A 206 -12.57 -7.24 12.38
CA LEU A 206 -13.09 -8.60 12.24
C LEU A 206 -13.97 -8.73 11.00
N ALA A 207 -14.89 -7.78 10.73
CA ALA A 207 -15.75 -7.78 9.53
C ALA A 207 -14.95 -7.81 8.23
N GLN A 208 -13.89 -7.00 8.16
CA GLN A 208 -12.96 -6.98 7.02
C GLN A 208 -12.17 -8.30 6.91
N LEU A 209 -11.74 -8.83 8.06
CA LEU A 209 -11.02 -10.10 8.12
C LEU A 209 -11.91 -11.29 7.75
N VAL A 210 -13.19 -11.34 8.13
CA VAL A 210 -14.07 -12.49 7.85
C VAL A 210 -14.97 -12.31 6.63
N GLU A 211 -14.91 -11.14 5.99
CA GLU A 211 -15.69 -10.76 4.81
C GLU A 211 -17.21 -10.82 5.03
N GLN A 212 -17.65 -10.39 6.20
CA GLN A 212 -19.08 -10.31 6.55
C GLN A 212 -19.48 -8.89 6.89
N PRO A 213 -20.73 -8.50 6.60
CA PRO A 213 -21.23 -7.18 6.96
C PRO A 213 -21.32 -7.04 8.48
N LEU A 214 -21.04 -5.83 8.97
CA LEU A 214 -20.88 -5.54 10.40
C LEU A 214 -22.14 -5.89 11.23
N ASN A 215 -23.33 -5.72 10.66
CA ASN A 215 -24.61 -6.05 11.31
C ASN A 215 -24.72 -7.55 11.66
N ARG A 216 -24.23 -8.45 10.81
CA ARG A 216 -24.19 -9.89 11.09
C ARG A 216 -23.25 -10.27 12.23
N LEU A 217 -22.23 -9.46 12.48
CA LEU A 217 -21.28 -9.69 13.58
C LEU A 217 -21.75 -9.04 14.88
N ALA A 218 -22.47 -7.91 14.79
CA ALA A 218 -23.05 -7.22 15.94
C ALA A 218 -24.09 -8.09 16.70
N GLU A 219 -24.76 -9.00 16.00
CA GLU A 219 -25.72 -9.95 16.59
C GLU A 219 -25.06 -11.15 17.28
N ARG A 220 -23.73 -11.36 17.12
CA ARG A 220 -23.02 -12.50 17.68
C ARG A 220 -22.49 -12.20 19.08
N GLN A 221 -22.83 -13.06 20.04
CA GLN A 221 -22.43 -12.90 21.46
C GLN A 221 -21.55 -14.05 21.98
N GLY A 222 -21.15 -15.00 21.12
CA GLY A 222 -20.38 -16.18 21.52
C GLY A 222 -19.29 -16.56 20.53
N SER A 223 -18.41 -17.46 20.96
CA SER A 223 -17.34 -17.98 20.10
C SER A 223 -17.91 -18.77 18.92
N TRP A 224 -17.33 -18.59 17.74
CA TRP A 224 -17.78 -19.30 16.53
C TRP A 224 -16.60 -19.68 15.64
N ARG A 225 -16.79 -20.75 14.87
CA ARG A 225 -15.75 -21.21 13.94
C ARG A 225 -15.86 -20.46 12.62
N TRP A 226 -14.74 -19.95 12.18
CA TRP A 226 -14.56 -19.38 10.85
C TRP A 226 -13.35 -20.05 10.20
N ARG A 227 -13.62 -20.99 9.28
CA ARG A 227 -12.61 -21.85 8.66
C ARG A 227 -11.78 -22.61 9.73
N ASP A 228 -10.48 -22.41 9.78
CA ASP A 228 -9.55 -23.08 10.70
C ASP A 228 -9.30 -22.29 12.00
N TRP A 229 -10.06 -21.21 12.22
CA TRP A 229 -9.94 -20.36 13.39
C TRP A 229 -11.22 -20.36 14.21
N LEU A 230 -11.05 -20.41 15.52
CA LEU A 230 -12.06 -20.06 16.50
C LEU A 230 -11.98 -18.56 16.76
N VAL A 231 -13.09 -17.86 16.53
CA VAL A 231 -13.23 -16.44 16.82
C VAL A 231 -13.92 -16.30 18.17
N GLU A 232 -13.23 -15.74 19.16
CA GLU A 232 -13.69 -15.65 20.56
C GLU A 232 -13.85 -14.18 20.99
N PRO A 233 -14.93 -13.84 21.70
CA PRO A 233 -15.05 -12.54 22.34
C PRO A 233 -14.07 -12.44 23.52
N VAL A 234 -13.37 -11.32 23.65
CA VAL A 234 -12.41 -11.07 24.73
C VAL A 234 -12.92 -10.00 25.70
N GLU A 235 -13.47 -8.91 25.16
CA GLU A 235 -14.05 -7.76 25.88
C GLU A 235 -15.23 -7.22 25.04
N THR A 236 -15.98 -6.23 25.55
CA THR A 236 -17.06 -5.58 24.79
C THR A 236 -16.54 -5.14 23.40
N ASP A 237 -17.16 -5.63 22.34
CA ASP A 237 -16.82 -5.38 20.92
C ASP A 237 -15.39 -5.75 20.47
N ARG A 238 -14.72 -6.66 21.19
CA ARG A 238 -13.37 -7.12 20.87
C ARG A 238 -13.30 -8.63 20.69
N TRP A 239 -12.61 -9.06 19.63
CA TRP A 239 -12.56 -10.45 19.19
C TRP A 239 -11.14 -10.92 18.97
N ARG A 240 -10.82 -12.15 19.34
CA ARG A 240 -9.52 -12.78 19.09
C ARG A 240 -9.69 -14.03 18.26
N LEU A 241 -8.70 -14.33 17.42
CA LEU A 241 -8.64 -15.60 16.71
C LEU A 241 -7.76 -16.58 17.48
N ARG A 242 -8.12 -17.85 17.47
CA ARG A 242 -7.25 -18.96 17.86
C ARG A 242 -7.31 -20.02 16.80
N ARG A 243 -6.17 -20.64 16.50
CA ARG A 243 -6.15 -21.76 15.56
C ARG A 243 -6.90 -22.93 16.18
N ASP A 244 -7.90 -23.44 15.48
CA ASP A 244 -8.65 -24.62 15.90
C ASP A 244 -7.91 -25.86 15.37
N PRO A 245 -7.27 -26.68 16.24
CA PRO A 245 -6.55 -27.87 15.81
C PRO A 245 -7.45 -28.94 15.18
N SER A 246 -8.77 -28.77 15.25
CA SER A 246 -9.77 -29.67 14.67
C SER A 246 -10.00 -29.44 13.16
N GLY A 247 -9.47 -28.35 12.58
CA GLY A 247 -9.74 -27.94 11.18
C GLY A 247 -9.04 -28.75 10.08
N SER A 248 -7.99 -29.51 10.41
CA SER A 248 -7.19 -30.26 9.41
C SER A 248 -7.85 -31.56 8.90
N LYS A 249 -9.12 -31.80 9.20
CA LYS A 249 -9.89 -32.91 8.63
C LYS A 249 -11.25 -32.44 8.14
N GLN A 250 -11.31 -31.98 6.89
CA GLN A 250 -12.37 -32.43 5.99
C GLN A 250 -12.05 -32.08 4.52
N THR A 251 -12.08 -33.16 3.74
CA THR A 251 -12.23 -33.35 2.28
C THR A 251 -12.93 -32.26 1.51
#